data_AF-A0AAN5CGL8-F1
#
_entry.id   AF-A0AAN5CGL8-F1
#
_cell.length_a   1.000
_cell.length_b   1.000
_cell.length_c   1.000
_cell.angle_alpha   90.00
_cell.angle_beta   90.00
_cell.angle_gamma   90.00
#
_symmetry.space_group_name_H-M   'P 1'
#
loop_
_entity.id
_entity.type
_entity.pdbx_description
1 polymer ?
#
loop_
_entity_poly.entity_id
_entity_poly.type
_entity_poly.pdbx_seq_one_letter_code
_entity_poly.pdbx_strand_id
1 'polypeptide(L)'
;IKHEDSNADMYCPSAGISRSLDQSTPRIDSDPPSKTRVERRTCVVCHLTRTKAEMREFTSIPEKRMIWVEAVRSTPEGRRILMEFLNAKKRSFLCASHFSSSDCFKMANVVRLRPDAIPSDQILRHKYVVCQVTRNMNEMVIFPNDNYIRSRWANAIYPTLEERRLLLEVLNVRKRSYLCLSHFSPSDYNITANSSKPRLRFN
;
A
#
# COMPACT_ATOMS: atom_id res chain seq x y z
N ILE A 1 -67.04 -63.16 -18.95
CA ILE A 1 -68.27 -63.16 -19.76
C ILE A 1 -68.26 -61.89 -20.60
N LYS A 2 -68.12 -62.06 -21.93
CA LYS A 2 -68.57 -61.15 -23.01
C LYS A 2 -67.89 -59.76 -23.07
N HIS A 3 -67.71 -59.12 -24.22
CA HIS A 3 -67.80 -59.45 -25.64
C HIS A 3 -66.98 -58.37 -26.37
N GLU A 4 -66.63 -58.66 -27.61
CA GLU A 4 -66.09 -57.77 -28.63
C GLU A 4 -66.94 -56.51 -28.86
N ASP A 5 -66.32 -55.46 -29.41
CA ASP A 5 -66.70 -54.77 -30.65
C ASP A 5 -66.11 -53.34 -30.68
N SER A 6 -65.20 -52.97 -31.61
CA SER A 6 -65.35 -52.72 -33.05
C SER A 6 -65.50 -51.22 -33.37
N ASN A 7 -64.50 -50.66 -34.07
CA ASN A 7 -64.56 -49.62 -35.12
C ASN A 7 -63.15 -49.00 -35.28
N ALA A 8 -62.40 -49.22 -36.37
CA ALA A 8 -62.62 -48.91 -37.79
C ALA A 8 -62.44 -47.41 -38.14
N ASP A 9 -61.33 -47.19 -38.85
CA ASP A 9 -61.08 -46.22 -39.92
C ASP A 9 -61.03 -44.71 -39.64
N MET A 10 -59.86 -44.10 -39.88
CA MET A 10 -59.72 -43.19 -41.03
C MET A 10 -58.27 -42.74 -41.30
N TYR A 11 -57.91 -42.88 -42.57
CA TYR A 11 -56.79 -42.33 -43.34
C TYR A 11 -56.25 -40.95 -42.95
N CYS A 12 -54.92 -40.79 -43.01
CA CYS A 12 -54.30 -39.80 -43.90
C CYS A 12 -52.83 -40.14 -44.25
N PRO A 13 -52.41 -40.00 -45.51
CA PRO A 13 -51.09 -40.38 -46.00
C PRO A 13 -50.08 -39.22 -46.08
N SER A 14 -48.79 -39.59 -46.00
CA SER A 14 -47.62 -39.08 -46.71
C SER A 14 -47.42 -37.58 -46.98
N ALA A 15 -46.37 -37.01 -46.38
CA ALA A 15 -45.31 -36.18 -47.00
C ALA A 15 -44.51 -35.55 -45.83
N GLY A 16 -43.23 -35.84 -45.63
CA GLY A 16 -42.16 -35.30 -46.47
C GLY A 16 -41.75 -33.91 -45.95
N ILE A 17 -40.57 -33.82 -45.34
CA ILE A 17 -39.55 -32.75 -45.49
C ILE A 17 -38.62 -32.76 -44.27
N SER A 18 -37.37 -33.10 -44.57
CA SER A 18 -36.17 -32.86 -43.78
C SER A 18 -36.05 -31.41 -43.32
N ARG A 19 -35.53 -31.21 -42.10
CA ARG A 19 -34.36 -30.36 -41.85
C ARG A 19 -33.91 -30.54 -40.40
N SER A 20 -32.67 -31.01 -40.25
CA SER A 20 -31.94 -31.03 -39.00
C SER A 20 -31.87 -29.61 -38.44
N LEU A 21 -32.33 -29.47 -37.20
CA LEU A 21 -32.18 -28.27 -36.42
C LEU A 21 -30.73 -28.25 -35.90
N ASP A 22 -29.78 -27.78 -36.72
CA ASP A 22 -28.46 -27.40 -36.23
C ASP A 22 -28.65 -26.19 -35.31
N GLN A 23 -28.77 -26.48 -34.01
CA GLN A 23 -28.66 -25.50 -32.93
C GLN A 23 -27.22 -24.97 -32.91
N SER A 24 -26.94 -24.05 -33.82
CA SER A 24 -25.79 -23.17 -33.76
C SER A 24 -26.05 -22.15 -32.66
N THR A 25 -25.81 -22.58 -31.42
CA THR A 25 -25.71 -21.68 -30.28
C THR A 25 -24.55 -20.72 -30.54
N PRO A 26 -24.76 -19.39 -30.51
CA PRO A 26 -23.67 -18.45 -30.59
C PRO A 26 -22.80 -18.68 -29.35
N ARG A 27 -21.59 -19.19 -29.57
CA ARG A 27 -20.56 -19.22 -28.54
C ARG A 27 -20.24 -17.76 -28.21
N ILE A 28 -20.88 -17.25 -27.17
CA ILE A 28 -20.44 -16.03 -26.52
C ILE A 28 -19.12 -16.39 -25.86
N ASP A 29 -18.04 -16.27 -26.62
CA ASP A 29 -16.67 -16.27 -26.11
C ASP A 29 -16.56 -15.10 -25.14
N SER A 30 -17.00 -15.36 -23.92
CA SER A 30 -16.91 -14.46 -22.79
C SER A 30 -15.45 -14.46 -22.39
N ASP A 31 -14.65 -13.66 -23.09
CA ASP A 31 -13.27 -13.42 -22.71
C ASP A 31 -13.25 -13.09 -21.21
N PRO A 32 -12.50 -13.85 -20.39
CA PRO A 32 -12.45 -13.61 -18.96
C PRO A 32 -11.98 -12.16 -18.74
N PRO A 33 -12.63 -11.41 -17.83
CA PRO A 33 -12.37 -9.99 -17.65
C PRO A 33 -10.87 -9.80 -17.44
N SER A 34 -10.22 -9.19 -18.43
CA SER A 34 -8.79 -8.96 -18.40
C SER A 34 -8.46 -8.27 -17.08
N LYS A 35 -7.67 -8.93 -16.23
CA LYS A 35 -7.29 -8.40 -14.92
C LYS A 35 -6.51 -7.11 -15.18
N THR A 36 -7.19 -5.96 -15.14
CA THR A 36 -6.56 -4.65 -15.31
C THR A 36 -5.51 -4.50 -14.23
N ARG A 37 -4.24 -4.62 -14.64
CA ARG A 37 -3.10 -4.59 -13.74
C ARG A 37 -3.05 -3.21 -13.09
N VAL A 38 -3.33 -3.13 -11.79
CA VAL A 38 -3.33 -1.86 -11.07
C VAL A 38 -1.91 -1.30 -11.07
N GLU A 39 -1.73 -0.14 -11.69
CA GLU A 39 -0.45 0.55 -11.77
C GLU A 39 -0.02 1.05 -10.38
N ARG A 40 1.18 0.66 -9.93
CA ARG A 40 1.75 1.03 -8.63
C ARG A 40 2.99 1.91 -8.78
N ARG A 41 3.17 2.86 -7.87
CA ARG A 41 4.31 3.80 -7.84
C ARG A 41 4.90 3.88 -6.42
N THR A 42 6.19 4.19 -6.33
CA THR A 42 6.91 4.29 -5.04
C THR A 42 7.09 5.75 -4.65
N CYS A 43 6.79 6.07 -3.39
CA CYS A 43 6.96 7.41 -2.83
C CYS A 43 8.44 7.74 -2.64
N VAL A 44 8.87 8.91 -3.09
CA VAL A 44 10.28 9.34 -2.98
C VAL A 44 10.69 9.73 -1.56
N VAL A 45 9.71 10.00 -0.70
CA VAL A 45 9.93 10.44 0.68
C VAL A 45 9.90 9.27 1.66
N CYS A 46 8.82 8.47 1.65
CA CYS A 46 8.61 7.35 2.58
C CYS A 46 8.94 5.98 1.99
N HIS A 47 9.19 5.87 0.68
CA HIS A 47 9.50 4.63 -0.05
C HIS A 47 8.39 3.57 -0.04
N LEU A 48 7.16 3.94 0.32
CA LEU A 48 5.99 3.07 0.21
C LEU A 48 5.50 2.97 -1.23
N THR A 49 5.08 1.77 -1.63
CA THR A 49 4.53 1.49 -2.96
C THR A 49 3.02 1.45 -2.90
N ARG A 50 2.37 2.45 -3.51
CA ARG A 50 0.92 2.64 -3.50
C ARG A 50 0.33 2.63 -4.90
N THR A 51 -1.00 2.57 -4.99
CA THR A 51 -1.70 2.64 -6.28
C THR A 51 -1.57 4.04 -6.88
N LYS A 52 -1.70 4.17 -8.20
CA LYS A 52 -1.68 5.46 -8.89
C LYS A 52 -2.66 6.49 -8.29
N ALA A 53 -3.85 6.05 -7.85
CA ALA A 53 -4.87 6.90 -7.26
C ALA A 53 -4.43 7.53 -5.92
N GLU A 54 -3.57 6.84 -5.18
CA GLU A 54 -3.02 7.28 -3.89
C GLU A 54 -1.74 8.11 -4.02
N MET A 55 -1.27 8.38 -5.25
CA MET A 55 0.00 9.04 -5.48
C MET A 55 -0.21 10.41 -6.13
N ARG A 56 0.66 11.35 -5.78
CA ARG A 56 0.69 12.71 -6.33
C ARG A 56 2.06 12.92 -6.94
N GLU A 57 2.09 13.46 -8.15
CA GLU A 57 3.34 13.78 -8.80
C GLU A 57 4.05 14.92 -8.07
N PHE A 58 5.37 14.82 -7.96
CA PHE A 58 6.20 15.90 -7.43
C PHE A 58 6.14 17.09 -8.38
N THR A 59 6.06 18.30 -7.85
CA THR A 59 5.95 19.48 -8.69
C THR A 59 7.15 19.66 -9.64
N SER A 60 6.85 20.04 -10.88
CA SER A 60 7.84 20.40 -11.90
C SER A 60 8.31 21.85 -11.78
N ILE A 61 7.60 22.69 -11.02
CA ILE A 61 7.89 24.11 -10.84
C ILE A 61 9.09 24.23 -9.87
N PRO A 62 10.23 24.81 -10.27
CA PRO A 62 11.45 24.84 -9.46
C PRO A 62 11.28 25.45 -8.06
N GLU A 63 10.56 26.56 -7.94
CA GLU A 63 10.35 27.28 -6.68
C GLU A 63 9.50 26.43 -5.74
N LYS A 64 8.37 25.90 -6.24
CA LYS A 64 7.51 25.01 -5.46
C LYS A 64 8.21 23.70 -5.11
N ARG A 65 9.11 23.21 -5.96
CA ARG A 65 9.90 22.00 -5.72
C ARG A 65 10.80 22.20 -4.51
N MET A 66 11.47 23.34 -4.41
CA MET A 66 12.31 23.68 -3.25
C MET A 66 11.47 23.69 -1.96
N ILE A 67 10.32 24.39 -1.97
CA ILE A 67 9.39 24.43 -0.83
C ILE A 67 8.98 23.01 -0.39
N TRP A 68 8.62 22.14 -1.34
CA TRP A 68 8.24 20.76 -1.03
C TRP A 68 9.40 19.94 -0.46
N VAL A 69 10.62 20.12 -0.97
CA VAL A 69 11.82 19.45 -0.45
C VAL A 69 12.11 19.88 0.98
N GLU A 70 12.04 21.17 1.27
CA GLU A 70 12.24 21.71 2.62
C GLU A 70 11.17 21.22 3.60
N ALA A 71 9.93 21.12 3.14
CA ALA A 71 8.82 20.66 3.96
C ALA A 71 8.91 19.17 4.34
N VAL A 72 9.52 18.32 3.50
CA VAL A 72 9.66 16.86 3.74
C VAL A 72 11.04 16.44 4.24
N ARG A 73 12.03 17.33 4.25
CA ARG A 73 13.39 17.08 4.75
C ARG A 73 13.87 18.25 5.60
N SER A 74 14.05 18.00 6.90
CA SER A 74 14.52 19.01 7.85
C SER A 74 16.02 19.28 7.78
N THR A 75 16.84 18.30 7.37
CA THR A 75 18.30 18.44 7.35
C THR A 75 18.79 18.96 5.99
N PRO A 76 19.81 19.85 5.95
CA PRO A 76 20.40 20.31 4.69
C PRO A 76 20.87 19.16 3.78
N GLU A 77 21.51 18.15 4.37
CA GLU A 77 21.98 16.98 3.64
C GLU A 77 20.84 16.14 3.06
N GLY A 78 19.76 15.95 3.83
CA GLY A 78 18.57 15.24 3.34
C GLY A 78 17.88 15.98 2.20
N ARG A 79 17.88 17.32 2.23
CA ARG A 79 17.38 18.17 1.13
C ARG A 79 18.24 18.01 -0.12
N ARG A 80 19.57 18.07 0.03
CA ARG A 80 20.53 17.89 -1.08
C ARG A 80 20.34 16.55 -1.79
N ILE A 81 20.35 15.45 -1.03
CA ILE A 81 20.17 14.08 -1.57
C ILE A 81 18.82 13.95 -2.29
N LEU A 82 17.74 14.46 -1.69
CA LEU A 82 16.42 14.39 -2.31
C LEU A 82 16.37 15.20 -3.61
N MET A 83 16.95 16.40 -3.62
CA MET A 83 16.98 17.25 -4.81
C MET A 83 17.76 16.60 -5.96
N GLU A 84 18.94 16.02 -5.68
CA GLU A 84 19.72 15.26 -6.66
C GLU A 84 18.91 14.09 -7.25
N PHE A 85 18.23 13.34 -6.39
CA PHE A 85 17.36 12.24 -6.82
C PHE A 85 16.21 12.72 -7.70
N LEU A 86 15.59 13.86 -7.36
CA LEU A 86 14.51 14.46 -8.15
C LEU A 86 15.02 14.95 -9.52
N ASN A 87 16.24 15.48 -9.59
CA ASN A 87 16.84 15.93 -10.84
C ASN A 87 17.24 14.77 -11.76
N ALA A 88 17.65 13.64 -11.20
CA ALA A 88 18.00 12.44 -11.97
C ALA A 88 16.78 11.72 -12.57
N LYS A 89 15.56 11.96 -12.05
CA LYS A 89 14.35 11.26 -12.49
C LYS A 89 13.37 12.19 -13.18
N LYS A 90 12.88 11.78 -14.36
CA LYS A 90 11.85 12.51 -15.12
C LYS A 90 10.56 12.75 -14.32
N ARG A 91 10.14 11.76 -13.53
CA ARG A 91 8.92 11.83 -12.71
C ARG A 91 9.14 11.17 -11.36
N SER A 92 8.67 11.85 -10.33
CA SER A 92 8.77 11.43 -8.93
C SER A 92 7.40 11.60 -8.29
N PHE A 93 7.09 10.78 -7.29
CA PHE A 93 5.75 10.76 -6.69
C PHE A 93 5.81 10.78 -5.17
N LEU A 94 4.78 11.35 -4.55
CA LEU A 94 4.49 11.38 -3.13
C LEU A 94 3.19 10.63 -2.85
N CYS A 95 3.07 9.99 -1.68
CA CYS A 95 1.78 9.51 -1.23
C CYS A 95 0.82 10.67 -0.96
N ALA A 96 -0.47 10.51 -1.29
CA ALA A 96 -1.53 11.47 -1.00
C ALA A 96 -1.61 11.80 0.50
N SER A 97 -1.24 10.85 1.34
CA SER A 97 -1.18 10.99 2.78
C SER A 97 -0.22 12.10 3.24
N HIS A 98 0.79 12.47 2.44
CA HIS A 98 1.67 13.60 2.78
C HIS A 98 0.96 14.96 2.72
N PHE A 99 -0.29 15.02 2.28
CA PHE A 99 -1.06 16.24 2.16
C PHE A 99 -2.26 16.17 3.09
N SER A 100 -2.74 17.32 3.55
CA SER A 100 -4.02 17.38 4.24
C SER A 100 -5.15 17.02 3.27
N SER A 101 -6.24 16.44 3.78
CA SER A 101 -7.45 16.21 2.98
C SER A 101 -7.99 17.53 2.39
N SER A 102 -7.77 18.67 3.06
CA SER A 102 -8.13 20.01 2.58
C SER A 102 -7.29 20.50 1.39
N ASP A 103 -6.11 19.92 1.17
CA ASP A 103 -5.21 20.26 0.06
C ASP A 103 -5.61 19.55 -1.23
N CYS A 104 -6.55 18.61 -1.15
CA CYS A 104 -7.05 17.83 -2.26
C CYS A 104 -8.45 18.28 -2.64
N PHE A 105 -8.74 18.32 -3.95
CA PHE A 105 -10.09 18.49 -4.46
C PHE A 105 -10.38 17.46 -5.56
N LYS A 106 -11.65 17.11 -5.73
CA LYS A 106 -12.11 16.15 -6.74
C LYS A 106 -12.56 16.89 -8.00
N MET A 107 -12.10 16.44 -9.16
CA MET A 107 -12.54 16.94 -10.46
C MET A 107 -12.71 15.76 -11.42
N ALA A 108 -13.94 15.51 -11.85
CA ALA A 108 -14.29 14.43 -12.80
C ALA A 108 -13.63 13.07 -12.45
N ASN A 109 -13.84 12.59 -11.22
CA ASN A 109 -13.27 11.34 -10.66
C ASN A 109 -11.75 11.31 -10.48
N VAL A 110 -11.04 12.43 -10.71
CA VAL A 110 -9.61 12.57 -10.43
C VAL A 110 -9.42 13.47 -9.22
N VAL A 111 -8.64 13.02 -8.23
CA VAL A 111 -8.22 13.85 -7.10
C VAL A 111 -6.98 14.65 -7.50
N ARG A 112 -7.06 15.98 -7.43
CA ARG A 112 -5.96 16.91 -7.70
C ARG A 112 -5.56 17.65 -6.43
N LEU A 113 -4.31 18.09 -6.40
CA LEU A 113 -3.81 18.98 -5.34
C LEU A 113 -4.12 20.42 -5.68
N ARG A 114 -4.42 21.23 -4.66
CA ARG A 114 -4.52 22.67 -4.80
C ARG A 114 -3.16 23.28 -5.20
N PRO A 115 -3.15 24.43 -5.89
CA PRO A 115 -1.92 25.11 -6.28
C PRO A 115 -1.03 25.51 -5.10
N ASP A 116 -1.61 25.75 -3.92
CA ASP A 116 -0.96 26.12 -2.67
C ASP A 116 -0.63 24.93 -1.75
N ALA A 117 -0.98 23.69 -2.15
CA ALA A 117 -0.71 22.51 -1.35
C ALA A 117 0.79 22.30 -1.07
N ILE A 118 1.13 22.10 0.20
CA ILE A 118 2.49 21.81 0.68
C ILE A 118 2.45 20.46 1.42
N PRO A 119 3.32 19.50 1.06
CA PRO A 119 3.39 18.23 1.75
C PRO A 119 3.92 18.43 3.18
N SER A 120 3.44 17.66 4.14
CA SER A 120 3.96 17.64 5.50
C SER A 120 4.90 16.45 5.73
N ASP A 121 5.90 16.67 6.58
CA ASP A 121 6.74 15.61 7.13
C ASP A 121 6.01 14.75 8.18
N GLN A 122 4.76 15.08 8.55
CA GLN A 122 4.08 14.43 9.68
C GLN A 122 3.98 12.92 9.49
N ILE A 123 3.90 12.47 8.24
CA ILE A 123 3.93 11.04 7.93
C ILE A 123 5.28 10.40 8.13
N LEU A 124 6.37 11.12 7.94
CA LEU A 124 7.69 10.65 8.33
C LEU A 124 7.83 10.55 9.85
N ARG A 125 7.18 11.45 10.60
CA ARG A 125 7.18 11.44 12.07
C ARG A 125 6.52 10.21 12.67
N HIS A 126 5.53 9.65 11.99
CA HIS A 126 4.84 8.44 12.43
C HIS A 126 5.37 7.14 11.80
N LYS A 127 6.31 7.20 10.83
CA LYS A 127 6.66 6.02 10.00
C LYS A 127 8.13 5.68 9.87
N TYR A 128 9.05 6.48 10.40
CA TYR A 128 10.34 5.92 10.72
C TYR A 128 10.23 5.24 12.08
N VAL A 129 10.33 3.92 12.07
CA VAL A 129 10.92 3.16 13.17
C VAL A 129 12.41 3.52 13.18
N VAL A 130 12.66 4.78 13.53
CA VAL A 130 13.89 5.44 13.93
C VAL A 130 13.33 6.54 14.82
N CYS A 131 13.24 6.22 16.09
CA CYS A 131 12.92 7.18 17.13
C CYS A 131 13.64 8.50 16.89
N GLN A 132 12.87 9.57 16.72
CA GLN A 132 13.42 10.89 16.41
C GLN A 132 14.20 11.50 17.57
N VAL A 133 14.04 10.95 18.77
CA VAL A 133 14.63 11.45 20.02
C VAL A 133 16.15 11.27 20.01
N THR A 134 16.65 10.18 19.40
CA THR A 134 18.09 9.91 19.36
C THR A 134 18.63 9.96 17.93
N ARG A 135 19.62 10.84 17.73
CA ARG A 135 20.48 10.81 16.55
C ARG A 135 21.65 9.84 16.72
N ASN A 136 21.77 9.22 17.89
CA ASN A 136 22.85 8.31 18.23
C ASN A 136 22.52 6.90 17.77
N MET A 137 23.17 6.45 16.70
CA MET A 137 23.04 5.08 16.18
C MET A 137 23.40 4.00 17.22
N ASN A 138 24.17 4.34 18.26
CA ASN A 138 24.55 3.41 19.33
C ASN A 138 23.39 3.15 20.32
N GLU A 139 22.40 4.03 20.37
CA GLU A 139 21.19 3.89 21.18
C GLU A 139 20.06 3.22 20.40
N MET A 140 20.34 2.77 19.18
CA MET A 140 19.36 2.12 18.31
C MET A 140 19.42 0.61 18.44
N VAL A 141 18.27 0.03 18.78
CA VAL A 141 18.02 -1.41 18.86
C VAL A 141 17.42 -1.90 17.55
N ILE A 142 17.97 -2.98 17.01
CA ILE A 142 17.43 -3.62 15.80
C ILE A 142 16.07 -4.24 16.15
N PHE A 143 15.07 -3.94 15.32
CA PHE A 143 13.76 -4.56 15.42
C PHE A 143 13.89 -6.07 15.11
N PRO A 144 13.41 -6.95 15.99
CA PRO A 144 13.62 -8.39 15.86
C PRO A 144 13.00 -8.91 14.57
N ASN A 145 13.56 -9.97 14.01
CA ASN A 145 13.01 -10.57 12.78
C ASN A 145 11.83 -11.51 13.02
N ASP A 146 11.65 -11.95 14.26
CA ASP A 146 10.57 -12.83 14.67
C ASP A 146 9.22 -12.09 14.70
N ASN A 147 8.23 -12.57 13.93
CA ASN A 147 6.92 -11.92 13.80
C ASN A 147 6.15 -11.80 15.12
N TYR A 148 6.30 -12.78 16.02
CA TYR A 148 5.66 -12.76 17.33
C TYR A 148 6.27 -11.64 18.19
N ILE A 149 7.61 -11.58 18.28
CA ILE A 149 8.30 -10.52 19.02
C ILE A 149 8.01 -9.14 18.39
N ARG A 150 7.99 -9.05 17.06
CA ARG A 150 7.63 -7.81 16.35
C ARG A 150 6.25 -7.29 16.74
N SER A 151 5.27 -8.17 16.76
CA SER A 151 3.90 -7.83 17.12
C SER A 151 3.79 -7.40 18.58
N ARG A 152 4.53 -8.08 19.47
CA ARG A 152 4.62 -7.71 20.90
C ARG A 152 5.20 -6.32 21.09
N TRP A 153 6.27 -5.97 20.38
CA TRP A 153 6.87 -4.63 20.42
C TRP A 153 5.94 -3.56 19.85
N ALA A 154 5.31 -3.84 18.71
CA ALA A 154 4.32 -2.94 18.13
C ALA A 154 3.19 -2.64 19.13
N ASN A 155 2.72 -3.66 19.85
CA ASN A 155 1.71 -3.53 20.90
C ASN A 155 2.16 -2.68 22.09
N ALA A 156 3.43 -2.77 22.50
CA ALA A 156 3.95 -2.00 23.61
C ALA A 156 4.16 -0.52 23.27
N ILE A 157 4.60 -0.23 22.04
CA ILE A 157 4.99 1.12 21.61
C ILE A 157 3.80 1.93 21.13
N TYR A 158 2.85 1.28 20.46
CA TYR A 158 1.70 1.94 19.83
C TYR A 158 0.40 1.41 20.43
N PRO A 159 -0.33 2.22 21.21
CA PRO A 159 -1.54 1.78 21.91
C PRO A 159 -2.71 1.52 20.93
N THR A 160 -2.77 2.24 19.81
CA THR A 160 -3.90 2.13 18.87
C THR A 160 -3.69 1.01 17.84
N LEU A 161 -4.78 0.40 17.35
CA LEU A 161 -4.70 -0.66 16.35
C LEU A 161 -4.19 -0.16 14.98
N GLU A 162 -4.53 1.08 14.62
CA GLU A 162 -4.16 1.67 13.34
C GLU A 162 -2.66 1.95 13.24
N GLU A 163 -2.07 2.55 14.29
CA GLU A 163 -0.62 2.78 14.37
C GLU A 163 0.17 1.46 14.34
N ARG A 164 -0.33 0.43 15.04
CA ARG A 164 0.26 -0.91 15.01
C ARG A 164 0.27 -1.54 13.63
N ARG A 165 -0.85 -1.45 12.90
CA ARG A 165 -0.93 -1.94 11.52
C ARG A 165 0.05 -1.23 10.61
N LEU A 166 0.13 0.10 10.73
CA LEU A 166 1.07 0.94 9.97
C LEU A 166 2.52 0.57 10.28
N LEU A 167 2.87 0.40 11.56
CA LEU A 167 4.20 -0.02 11.98
C LEU A 167 4.55 -1.37 11.36
N LEU A 168 3.69 -2.38 11.51
CA LEU A 168 3.93 -3.73 10.99
C LEU A 168 4.03 -3.76 9.45
N GLU A 169 3.25 -2.94 8.75
CA GLU A 169 3.37 -2.77 7.29
C GLU A 169 4.77 -2.24 6.91
N VAL A 170 5.27 -1.23 7.64
CA VAL A 170 6.61 -0.66 7.43
C VAL A 170 7.71 -1.68 7.72
N LEU A 171 7.58 -2.41 8.84
CA LEU A 171 8.53 -3.45 9.26
C LEU A 171 8.59 -4.63 8.28
N ASN A 172 7.45 -4.98 7.65
CA ASN A 172 7.41 -6.06 6.66
C ASN A 172 8.02 -5.65 5.32
N VAL A 173 7.93 -4.38 4.94
CA VAL A 173 8.56 -3.87 3.71
C VAL A 173 10.08 -3.74 3.88
N ARG A 174 10.57 -3.42 5.08
CA ARG A 174 11.99 -3.18 5.34
C ARG A 174 12.61 -4.30 6.16
N LYS A 175 13.56 -5.03 5.57
CA LYS A 175 14.31 -6.12 6.22
C LYS A 175 15.03 -5.72 7.52
N ARG A 176 15.25 -4.42 7.76
CA ARG A 176 15.89 -3.89 8.98
C ARG A 176 15.20 -2.59 9.38
N SER A 177 14.78 -2.53 10.64
CA SER A 177 14.16 -1.36 11.27
C SER A 177 14.78 -1.17 12.66
N TYR A 178 14.77 0.03 13.21
CA TYR A 178 15.54 0.33 14.42
C TYR A 178 14.74 1.22 15.40
N LEU A 179 14.67 0.86 16.67
CA LEU A 179 14.06 1.73 17.69
C LEU A 179 15.11 2.30 18.61
N CYS A 180 14.92 3.51 19.13
CA CYS A 180 15.78 3.96 20.21
C CYS A 180 15.41 3.30 21.53
N LEU A 181 16.35 3.34 22.47
CA LEU A 181 16.13 2.92 23.84
C LEU A 181 15.00 3.66 24.57
N SER A 182 14.67 4.91 24.20
CA SER A 182 13.60 5.66 24.87
C SER A 182 12.19 5.13 24.64
N HIS A 183 12.02 4.14 23.74
CA HIS A 183 10.74 3.43 23.57
C HIS A 183 10.59 2.22 24.49
N PHE A 184 11.61 1.88 25.26
CA PHE A 184 11.62 0.73 26.14
C PHE A 184 11.72 1.20 27.59
N SER A 185 11.05 0.50 28.49
CA SER A 185 11.32 0.69 29.91
C SER A 185 12.75 0.24 30.19
N PRO A 186 13.49 0.87 31.12
CA PRO A 186 14.80 0.38 31.56
C PRO A 186 14.79 -1.07 32.02
N SER A 187 13.64 -1.60 32.45
CA SER A 187 13.44 -3.01 32.78
C SER A 187 13.52 -3.96 31.59
N ASP A 188 13.32 -3.46 30.37
CA ASP A 188 13.18 -4.28 29.17
C ASP A 188 14.54 -4.56 28.52
N TYR A 189 15.61 -3.84 28.88
CA TYR A 189 16.96 -4.03 28.33
C TYR A 189 18.06 -4.06 29.39
N ASN A 190 19.09 -4.87 29.13
CA ASN A 190 20.36 -4.78 29.84
C ASN A 190 21.42 -4.16 28.92
N ILE A 191 22.00 -3.06 29.37
CA ILE A 191 23.27 -2.55 28.82
C ILE A 191 24.35 -3.41 29.47
N THR A 192 24.79 -4.48 28.80
CA THR A 192 25.96 -5.22 29.27
C THR A 192 27.19 -4.34 29.04
N ALA A 193 27.96 -4.08 30.09
CA ALA A 193 29.12 -3.16 30.08
C ALA A 193 30.17 -3.49 28.99
N ASN A 194 30.16 -4.72 28.46
CA ASN A 194 31.09 -5.18 27.43
C ASN A 194 30.49 -5.23 26.01
N SER A 195 29.25 -4.78 25.82
CA SER A 195 28.58 -4.74 24.53
C SER A 195 28.40 -3.30 24.08
N SER A 196 28.96 -2.95 22.93
CA SER A 196 28.75 -1.63 22.30
C SER A 196 27.30 -1.40 21.84
N LYS A 197 26.42 -2.41 21.96
CA LYS A 197 25.00 -2.30 21.64
C LYS A 197 24.12 -2.86 22.76
N PRO A 198 23.06 -2.14 23.16
CA PRO A 198 22.09 -2.64 24.12
C PRO A 198 21.41 -3.92 23.60
N ARG A 199 21.18 -4.90 24.50
CA ARG A 199 20.41 -6.11 24.21
C ARG A 199 19.15 -6.11 25.08
N LEU A 200 17.98 -6.23 24.45
CA LEU A 200 16.72 -6.37 25.16
C LEU A 200 16.60 -7.76 25.78
N ARG A 201 16.04 -7.84 26.99
CA ARG A 201 15.65 -9.08 27.65
C ARG A 201 14.15 -9.28 27.44
N PHE A 202 13.76 -10.49 27.07
CA PHE A 202 12.36 -10.91 27.15
C PHE A 202 12.30 -12.04 28.16
N ASN A 203 11.63 -11.76 29.28
CA ASN A 203 11.10 -12.79 30.17
C ASN A 203 9.79 -13.34 29.59
#